data_AF-A0A5B9PEK7-F1
#
_entry.id   AF-A0A5B9PEK7-F1
#
_cell.length_a   1.000
_cell.length_b   1.000
_cell.length_c   1.000
_cell.angle_alpha   90.00
_cell.angle_beta   90.00
_cell.angle_gamma   90.00
#
_symmetry.space_group_name_H-M   'P 1'
#
loop_
_entity.id
_entity.type
_entity.pdbx_description
1 polymer ?
#
loop_
_entity_poly.entity_id
_entity_poly.type
_entity_poly.pdbx_seq_one_letter_code
_entity_poly.pdbx_strand_id
1 'polypeptide(L)'
;MDAKETLDREFLEIRSRILDVASAMDRIQRADGDVADDPRMQKLNEAIRIAMSSDGHRAEKVQLLFSREYDEHWKEQFSLPSAT
;
A
#
# COMPACT_ATOMS: atom_id res chain seq x y z
N MET A 1 -11.00 -22.01 -12.13
CA MET A 1 -11.85 -20.85 -11.88
C MET A 1 -11.60 -19.86 -12.99
N ASP A 2 -12.64 -19.48 -13.72
CA ASP A 2 -12.52 -18.53 -14.83
C ASP A 2 -12.49 -17.07 -14.33
N ALA A 3 -12.38 -16.12 -15.25
CA ALA A 3 -12.32 -14.69 -14.92
C ALA A 3 -13.61 -14.18 -14.26
N LYS A 4 -14.77 -14.70 -14.66
CA LYS A 4 -16.07 -14.30 -14.13
C LYS A 4 -16.27 -14.84 -12.72
N GLU A 5 -16.01 -16.13 -12.52
CA GLU A 5 -16.06 -16.78 -11.21
C GLU A 5 -15.08 -16.12 -10.22
N THR A 6 -13.89 -15.74 -10.69
CA THR A 6 -12.92 -15.00 -9.87
C THR A 6 -13.44 -13.61 -9.51
N LEU A 7 -14.00 -12.87 -10.48
CA LEU A 7 -14.60 -11.56 -10.22
C LEU A 7 -15.73 -11.66 -9.21
N ASP A 8 -16.66 -12.61 -9.38
CA ASP A 8 -17.81 -12.80 -8.50
C ASP A 8 -17.36 -13.07 -7.05
N ARG A 9 -16.28 -13.85 -6.87
CA ARG A 9 -15.70 -14.12 -5.55
C ARG A 9 -15.06 -12.88 -4.91
N GLU A 10 -14.32 -12.08 -5.68
CA GLU A 10 -13.53 -10.97 -5.15
C GLU A 10 -14.31 -9.64 -5.06
N PHE A 11 -15.40 -9.49 -5.82
CA PHE A 11 -16.05 -8.19 -6.05
C PHE A 11 -16.48 -7.47 -4.76
N LEU A 12 -17.17 -8.16 -3.87
CA LEU A 12 -17.69 -7.55 -2.64
C LEU A 12 -16.56 -7.12 -1.69
N GLU A 13 -15.50 -7.92 -1.63
CA GLU A 13 -14.35 -7.66 -0.78
C GLU A 13 -13.52 -6.48 -1.33
N ILE A 14 -13.25 -6.47 -2.64
CA ILE A 14 -12.58 -5.34 -3.30
C ILE A 14 -13.39 -4.06 -3.11
N ARG A 15 -14.72 -4.13 -3.29
CA ARG A 15 -15.61 -2.98 -3.08
C ARG A 15 -15.51 -2.44 -1.65
N SER A 16 -15.50 -3.31 -0.65
CA SER A 16 -15.35 -2.89 0.75
C SER A 16 -14.02 -2.15 0.97
N ARG A 17 -12.91 -2.74 0.50
CA ARG A 17 -11.57 -2.15 0.65
C ARG A 17 -11.45 -0.79 -0.04
N ILE A 18 -12.08 -0.61 -1.21
CA ILE A 18 -12.13 0.68 -1.90
C ILE A 18 -12.87 1.73 -1.06
N LEU A 19 -14.02 1.37 -0.47
CA LEU A 19 -14.76 2.26 0.42
C LEU A 19 -13.97 2.64 1.67
N ASP A 20 -13.26 1.68 2.27
CA ASP A 20 -12.44 1.92 3.44
C ASP A 20 -11.32 2.93 3.16
N VAL A 21 -10.60 2.75 2.05
CA VAL A 21 -9.56 3.68 1.58
C VAL A 21 -10.14 5.07 1.30
N ALA A 22 -11.23 5.16 0.53
CA ALA A 22 -11.86 6.44 0.22
C ALA A 22 -12.31 7.17 1.48
N SER A 23 -12.97 6.47 2.41
CA SER A 23 -13.41 7.06 3.68
C SER A 23 -12.25 7.57 4.54
N ALA A 24 -11.09 6.89 4.49
CA ALA A 24 -9.89 7.32 5.20
C ALA A 24 -9.29 8.59 4.58
N MET A 25 -9.24 8.66 3.25
CA MET A 25 -8.81 9.87 2.53
C MET A 25 -9.74 11.05 2.83
N ASP A 26 -11.05 10.85 2.85
CA ASP A 26 -12.03 11.89 3.22
C ASP A 26 -11.84 12.39 4.66
N ARG A 27 -11.44 11.51 5.59
CA ARG A 27 -11.14 11.90 6.97
C ARG A 27 -9.86 12.73 7.04
N ILE A 28 -8.82 12.37 6.29
CA ILE A 28 -7.58 13.14 6.21
C ILE A 28 -7.86 14.54 5.64
N GLN A 29 -8.60 14.62 4.53
CA GLN A 29 -8.93 15.90 3.90
C GLN A 29 -9.75 16.84 4.79
N ARG A 30 -10.59 16.30 5.68
CA ARG A 30 -11.44 17.08 6.60
C ARG A 30 -10.77 17.43 7.92
N ALA A 31 -9.61 16.85 8.23
CA ALA A 31 -8.88 17.16 9.45
C ALA A 31 -8.24 18.55 9.37
N ASP A 32 -7.99 19.17 10.53
CA ASP A 32 -7.27 20.43 10.59
C ASP A 32 -5.78 20.23 10.22
N GLY A 33 -5.23 21.17 9.44
CA GLY A 33 -3.83 21.15 8.98
C GLY A 33 -3.68 20.82 7.49
N ASP A 34 -2.43 20.80 7.02
CA ASP A 34 -2.08 20.44 5.65
C ASP A 34 -1.03 19.32 5.65
N VAL A 35 -1.25 18.31 4.79
CA VAL A 35 -0.38 17.16 4.58
C VAL A 35 -0.09 16.93 3.09
N ALA A 36 -0.38 17.91 2.22
CA ALA A 36 -0.17 17.80 0.78
C ALA A 36 1.28 17.45 0.41
N ASP A 37 2.24 18.00 1.16
CA ASP A 37 3.68 17.76 0.97
C ASP A 37 4.22 16.55 1.77
N ASP A 38 3.37 15.83 2.52
CA ASP A 38 3.80 14.65 3.25
C ASP A 38 4.11 13.50 2.26
N PRO A 39 5.33 12.94 2.25
CA PRO A 39 5.70 11.85 1.33
C PRO A 39 4.81 10.61 1.45
N ARG A 40 4.16 10.40 2.61
CA ARG A 40 3.21 9.29 2.80
C ARG A 40 1.95 9.48 1.96
N MET A 41 1.47 10.71 1.79
CA MET A 41 0.34 10.99 0.90
C MET A 41 0.69 10.68 -0.56
N GLN A 42 1.92 10.99 -0.98
CA GLN A 42 2.41 10.63 -2.31
C GLN A 42 2.47 9.11 -2.50
N LYS A 43 2.99 8.36 -1.52
CA LYS A 43 3.02 6.89 -1.55
C LYS A 43 1.64 6.26 -1.59
N LEU A 44 0.67 6.77 -0.82
CA LEU A 44 -0.71 6.27 -0.85
C LEU A 44 -1.34 6.45 -2.24
N ASN A 45 -1.19 7.63 -2.84
CA ASN A 45 -1.68 7.89 -4.19
C ASN A 45 -1.03 6.96 -5.22
N GLU A 46 0.28 6.73 -5.12
CA GLU A 46 0.98 5.83 -6.03
C GLU A 46 0.56 4.36 -5.86
N ALA A 47 0.35 3.90 -4.63
CA ALA A 47 -0.15 2.56 -4.37
C ALA A 47 -1.51 2.30 -5.04
N ILE A 48 -2.42 3.29 -5.01
CA ILE A 48 -3.73 3.21 -5.69
C ILE A 48 -3.54 3.11 -7.21
N ARG A 49 -2.63 3.89 -7.80
CA ARG A 49 -2.33 3.79 -9.24
C ARG A 49 -1.77 2.43 -9.63
N ILE A 50 -0.83 1.90 -8.85
CA ILE A 50 -0.26 0.55 -9.07
C ILE A 50 -1.36 -0.51 -9.02
N ALA A 51 -2.28 -0.43 -8.04
CA ALA A 51 -3.39 -1.35 -7.88
C ALA A 51 -4.36 -1.36 -9.08
N MET A 52 -4.45 -0.26 -9.83
CA MET A 52 -5.29 -0.12 -11.02
C MET A 52 -4.57 -0.42 -12.34
N SER A 53 -3.24 -0.55 -12.33
CA SER A 53 -2.45 -0.76 -13.55
C SER A 53 -2.79 -2.10 -14.23
N SER A 54 -2.56 -2.25 -15.54
CA SER A 54 -2.77 -3.51 -16.25
C SER A 54 -1.64 -4.53 -16.06
N ASP A 55 -0.56 -4.13 -15.39
CA ASP A 55 0.62 -4.97 -15.21
C ASP A 55 0.37 -6.10 -14.21
N GLY A 56 1.01 -7.24 -14.43
CA GLY A 56 1.17 -8.27 -13.40
C GLY A 56 1.91 -7.72 -12.16
N HIS A 57 1.90 -8.50 -11.07
CA HIS A 57 2.69 -8.21 -9.86
C HIS A 57 2.28 -6.96 -9.06
N ARG A 58 1.02 -6.51 -9.15
CA ARG A 58 0.55 -5.31 -8.42
C ARG A 58 0.83 -5.35 -6.92
N ALA A 59 0.57 -6.51 -6.29
CA ALA A 59 0.81 -6.68 -4.85
C ALA A 59 2.29 -6.53 -4.48
N GLU A 60 3.19 -7.12 -5.28
CA GLU A 60 4.64 -6.99 -5.11
C GLU A 60 5.11 -5.54 -5.28
N LYS A 61 4.61 -4.85 -6.31
CA LYS A 61 4.92 -3.44 -6.56
C LYS A 61 4.44 -2.54 -5.40
N VAL A 62 3.22 -2.76 -4.91
CA VAL A 62 2.71 -2.04 -3.72
C VAL A 62 3.58 -2.34 -2.50
N GLN A 63 3.96 -3.59 -2.28
CA GLN A 63 4.84 -3.97 -1.17
C GLN A 63 6.19 -3.26 -1.26
N LEU A 64 6.85 -3.29 -2.42
CA LEU A 64 8.13 -2.62 -2.64
C LEU A 64 8.05 -1.10 -2.45
N LEU A 65 6.95 -0.46 -2.84
CA LEU A 65 6.73 0.99 -2.60
C LEU A 65 6.78 1.37 -1.10
N PHE A 66 6.32 0.46 -0.24
CA PHE A 66 6.32 0.64 1.21
C PHE A 66 7.54 0.03 1.92
N SER A 67 8.35 -0.76 1.22
CA SER A 67 9.61 -1.31 1.74
C SER A 67 10.67 -0.22 1.92
N ARG A 68 11.59 -0.47 2.87
CA ARG A 68 12.89 0.21 2.91
C ARG A 68 13.86 -0.53 1.99
N GLU A 69 14.88 0.17 1.53
CA GLU A 69 16.02 -0.50 0.90
C GLU A 69 16.64 -1.47 1.90
N TYR A 70 17.11 -2.60 1.38
CA TYR A 70 17.87 -3.53 2.20
C TYR A 70 19.17 -2.88 2.64
N ASP A 71 19.39 -2.82 3.95
CA ASP A 71 20.63 -2.35 4.55
C ASP A 71 21.37 -3.57 5.10
N GLU A 72 22.56 -3.88 4.59
CA GLU A 72 23.35 -5.03 5.06
C GLU A 72 23.76 -4.92 6.54
N HIS A 73 23.82 -3.69 7.06
CA HIS A 73 24.16 -3.38 8.45
C HIS A 73 22.90 -3.17 9.32
N TRP A 74 21.71 -3.59 8.85
CA TRP A 74 20.45 -3.36 9.61
C TRP A 74 20.53 -3.87 11.06
N LYS A 75 21.20 -5.01 11.31
CA LYS A 75 21.34 -5.55 12.67
C LYS A 75 22.08 -4.60 13.60
N GLU A 76 23.12 -3.94 13.09
CA GLU A 76 23.91 -2.96 13.83
C GLU A 76 23.08 -1.69 14.07
N GLN A 77 22.37 -1.21 13.03
CA GLN A 77 21.46 -0.08 13.13
C GLN A 77 20.36 -0.29 14.19
N PHE A 78 19.85 -1.52 14.33
CA PHE A 78 18.83 -1.89 15.32
C PHE A 78 19.41 -2.46 16.63
N SER A 79 20.73 -2.45 16.82
CA SER A 79 21.40 -2.98 18.03
C SER A 79 21.01 -4.43 18.37
N LEU A 80 20.80 -5.25 17.35
CA LEU A 80 20.38 -6.65 17.50
C LEU A 80 21.61 -7.56 17.63
N PRO A 81 21.55 -8.58 18.50
CA PRO A 81 22.65 -9.53 18.63
C PRO A 81 22.84 -10.33 17.33
N SER A 82 24.09 -10.49 16.90
CA SER A 82 24.45 -11.44 15.86
C SER A 82 24.14 -12.85 16.37
N ALA A 83 23.46 -13.65 15.56
CA ALA A 83 23.21 -15.05 15.88
C ALA A 83 24.57 -15.78 15.94
N THR A 84 24.96 -16.19 17.15
CA THR A 84 26.06 -17.11 17.44
C THR A 84 25.74 -18.53 16.99
#